data_AF-A0A6V7WM89-F1
#
_entry.id   AF-A0A6V7WM89-F1
#
_cell.length_a   1.000
_cell.length_b   1.000
_cell.length_c   1.000
_cell.angle_alpha   90.00
_cell.angle_beta   90.00
_cell.angle_gamma   90.00
#
_symmetry.space_group_name_H-M   'P 1'
#
loop_
_entity.id
_entity.type
_entity.pdbx_description
1 polymer ?
#
loop_
_entity_poly.entity_id
_entity_poly.type
_entity_poly.pdbx_seq_one_letter_code
_entity_poly.pdbx_strand_id
1 'polypeptide(L)'
;MSNVQCAQCNNKPACNADSFFESQLFCWEKDSNKWAAKKGKKICKKEMCFIGVDKNEMVKGLVQGCGKCKNQQNLTKCTNCSAFLCNTEAILPPPIKCHFLVSNFQPHIKINKICQHVYDSCYIARDLFGRVEQNCGECPLKYQKCIKCNNDFCNEESLIPLTIIETTKITSTSIITTTTNKIKIDTINKTIATTKPFVNSKARMNKVEIKTILIFVFILIKILTIL
;
A
#
# COMPACT_ATOMS: atom_id res chain seq x y z
N MET A 1 -1.71 38.25 -3.87
CA MET A 1 -3.06 37.98 -4.42
C MET A 1 -4.00 37.66 -3.26
N SER A 2 -5.14 38.34 -3.19
CA SER A 2 -6.17 38.14 -2.15
C SER A 2 -6.68 36.68 -2.10
N ASN A 3 -6.94 36.18 -0.89
CA ASN A 3 -7.52 34.86 -0.62
C ASN A 3 -9.06 34.89 -0.50
N VAL A 4 -9.69 35.98 -0.94
CA VAL A 4 -11.12 36.22 -0.79
C VAL A 4 -11.87 35.76 -2.04
N GLN A 5 -13.01 35.12 -1.85
CA GLN A 5 -13.94 34.75 -2.92
C GLN A 5 -14.61 36.00 -3.49
N CYS A 6 -14.74 36.09 -4.82
CA CYS A 6 -15.27 37.26 -5.49
C CYS A 6 -16.42 36.87 -6.42
N ALA A 7 -17.51 37.62 -6.29
CA ALA A 7 -18.64 37.59 -7.20
C ALA A 7 -18.67 38.87 -8.05
N GLN A 8 -18.78 38.74 -9.37
CA GLN A 8 -18.94 39.90 -10.24
C GLN A 8 -20.42 40.27 -10.36
N CYS A 9 -20.74 41.52 -10.07
CA CYS A 9 -22.10 42.06 -10.13
C CYS A 9 -22.74 41.99 -11.52
N ASN A 10 -21.96 42.13 -12.60
CA ASN A 10 -22.45 42.18 -13.98
C ASN A 10 -23.68 43.09 -14.16
N ASN A 11 -23.67 44.27 -13.52
CA ASN A 11 -24.75 45.26 -13.52
C ASN A 11 -26.11 44.76 -12.98
N LYS A 12 -26.13 43.66 -12.20
CA LYS A 12 -27.35 43.21 -11.52
C LYS A 12 -27.69 44.14 -10.34
N PRO A 13 -28.98 44.50 -10.14
CA PRO A 13 -29.41 45.24 -8.97
C PRO A 13 -29.17 44.42 -7.68
N ALA A 14 -28.88 45.12 -6.57
CA ALA A 14 -28.62 44.52 -5.26
C ALA A 14 -27.50 43.46 -5.22
N CYS A 15 -26.52 43.52 -6.13
CA CYS A 15 -25.42 42.56 -6.19
C CYS A 15 -24.43 42.63 -5.02
N ASN A 16 -24.52 43.66 -4.18
CA ASN A 16 -23.74 43.83 -2.97
C ASN A 16 -24.41 43.21 -1.73
N ALA A 17 -25.60 42.60 -1.89
CA ALA A 17 -26.28 41.91 -0.80
C ALA A 17 -25.63 40.55 -0.52
N ASP A 18 -25.63 40.13 0.74
CA ASP A 18 -25.12 38.81 1.16
C ASP A 18 -25.85 37.67 0.41
N SER A 19 -27.17 37.80 0.25
CA SER A 19 -28.00 36.85 -0.49
C SER A 19 -27.56 36.67 -1.95
N PHE A 20 -27.08 37.74 -2.61
CA PHE A 20 -26.53 37.63 -3.95
C PHE A 20 -25.26 36.78 -3.93
N PHE A 21 -24.36 37.02 -3.00
CA PHE A 21 -23.10 36.28 -2.88
C PHE A 21 -23.34 34.81 -2.53
N GLU A 22 -24.20 34.52 -1.56
CA GLU A 22 -24.54 33.16 -1.11
C GLU A 22 -25.24 32.33 -2.19
N SER A 23 -26.00 32.98 -3.08
CA SER A 23 -26.61 32.31 -4.24
C SER A 23 -25.61 31.93 -5.34
N GLN A 24 -24.37 32.44 -5.28
CA GLN A 24 -23.37 32.12 -6.30
C GLN A 24 -22.77 30.74 -6.10
N LEU A 25 -22.61 30.00 -7.20
CA LEU A 25 -21.94 28.72 -7.16
C LEU A 25 -20.42 28.88 -7.06
N PHE A 26 -19.85 28.44 -5.95
CA PHE A 26 -18.41 28.22 -5.80
C PHE A 26 -18.13 26.72 -5.64
N CYS A 27 -17.02 26.27 -6.20
CA CYS A 27 -16.58 24.88 -6.16
C CYS A 27 -15.27 24.76 -5.39
N TRP A 28 -14.97 23.57 -4.87
CA TRP A 28 -13.61 23.21 -4.54
C TRP A 28 -12.78 23.10 -5.81
N GLU A 29 -11.55 23.60 -5.75
CA GLU A 29 -10.55 23.53 -6.81
C GLU A 29 -9.35 22.72 -6.30
N LYS A 30 -9.02 21.64 -7.01
CA LYS A 30 -7.88 20.77 -6.73
C LYS A 30 -7.39 20.22 -8.06
N ASP A 31 -6.13 20.50 -8.38
CA ASP A 31 -5.45 19.85 -9.51
C ASP A 31 -4.88 18.52 -9.04
N SER A 32 -4.68 17.59 -9.98
CA SER A 32 -4.12 16.25 -9.73
C SER A 32 -2.85 16.30 -8.87
N ASN A 33 -1.94 17.23 -9.14
CA ASN A 33 -0.66 17.33 -8.41
C ASN A 33 -0.76 17.90 -6.98
N LYS A 34 -1.93 18.40 -6.56
CA LYS A 34 -2.12 19.10 -5.28
C LYS A 34 -2.67 18.18 -4.20
N TRP A 35 -2.13 18.33 -2.98
CA TRP A 35 -2.57 17.56 -1.82
C TRP A 35 -3.94 18.00 -1.29
N ALA A 36 -4.16 19.32 -1.22
CA ALA A 36 -5.34 19.90 -0.60
C ALA A 36 -6.17 20.68 -1.61
N ALA A 37 -7.49 20.53 -1.50
CA ALA A 37 -8.46 21.36 -2.19
C ALA A 37 -8.45 22.79 -1.64
N LYS A 38 -8.73 23.77 -2.49
CA LYS A 38 -8.93 25.17 -2.09
C LYS A 38 -10.30 25.63 -2.53
N LYS A 39 -10.88 26.58 -1.80
CA LYS A 39 -12.13 27.23 -2.24
C LYS A 39 -11.85 27.97 -3.55
N GLY A 40 -12.67 27.73 -4.56
CA GLY A 40 -12.61 28.45 -5.82
C GLY A 40 -12.83 29.94 -5.57
N LYS A 41 -11.97 30.76 -6.19
CA LYS A 41 -11.99 32.22 -5.96
C LYS A 41 -13.03 32.96 -6.81
N LYS A 42 -13.47 32.34 -7.89
CA LYS A 42 -14.39 32.91 -8.87
C LYS A 42 -15.67 32.09 -8.93
N ILE A 43 -16.77 32.76 -9.27
CA ILE A 43 -18.06 32.10 -9.53
C ILE A 43 -17.90 31.07 -10.65
N CYS A 44 -18.51 29.92 -10.45
CA CYS A 44 -18.59 28.86 -11.42
C CYS A 44 -19.61 29.15 -12.53
N LYS A 45 -19.18 29.86 -13.57
CA LYS A 45 -20.05 30.25 -14.71
C LYS A 45 -20.70 29.07 -15.46
N LYS A 46 -20.15 27.85 -15.31
CA LYS A 46 -20.64 26.63 -15.96
C LYS A 46 -21.75 25.90 -15.16
N GLU A 47 -22.23 26.53 -14.07
CA GLU A 47 -23.37 26.11 -13.22
C GLU A 47 -23.27 24.74 -12.55
N MET A 48 -22.11 24.08 -12.65
CA MET A 48 -21.85 22.81 -11.98
C MET A 48 -20.42 22.76 -11.47
N CYS A 49 -20.26 22.10 -10.35
CA CYS A 49 -18.97 21.63 -9.86
C CYS A 49 -18.78 20.17 -10.27
N PHE A 50 -17.53 19.76 -10.42
CA PHE A 50 -17.17 18.35 -10.60
C PHE A 50 -16.11 17.92 -9.60
N ILE A 51 -16.10 16.63 -9.31
CA ILE A 51 -14.99 15.90 -8.71
C ILE A 51 -14.81 14.59 -9.48
N GLY A 52 -13.58 14.19 -9.73
CA GLY A 52 -13.28 12.93 -10.40
C GLY A 52 -11.86 12.47 -10.14
N VAL A 53 -11.55 11.29 -10.66
CA VAL A 53 -10.24 10.67 -10.53
C VAL A 53 -9.49 10.78 -11.87
N ASP A 54 -8.34 11.43 -11.89
CA ASP A 54 -7.43 11.51 -13.03
C ASP A 54 -6.81 10.14 -13.32
N LYS A 55 -6.99 9.68 -14.56
CA LYS A 55 -6.42 8.42 -15.06
C LYS A 55 -4.89 8.44 -15.11
N ASN A 56 -4.30 9.62 -15.27
CA ASN A 56 -2.87 9.78 -15.52
C ASN A 56 -2.06 9.96 -14.22
N GLU A 57 -2.72 10.14 -13.07
CA GLU A 57 -2.03 10.35 -11.80
C GLU A 57 -2.42 9.34 -10.72
N MET A 58 -1.47 8.46 -10.41
CA MET A 58 -1.66 7.37 -9.44
C MET A 58 -1.52 7.79 -7.97
N VAL A 59 -0.89 8.94 -7.67
CA VAL A 59 -0.52 9.30 -6.28
C VAL A 59 -1.53 10.26 -5.65
N LYS A 60 -2.15 11.13 -6.45
CA LYS A 60 -3.01 12.23 -5.99
C LYS A 60 -4.20 12.45 -6.92
N GLY A 61 -4.68 11.40 -7.56
CA GLY A 61 -5.60 11.45 -8.70
C GLY A 61 -6.94 12.15 -8.49
N LEU A 62 -7.27 12.77 -7.36
CA LEU A 62 -8.52 13.52 -7.23
C LEU A 62 -8.40 14.93 -7.82
N VAL A 63 -9.27 15.23 -8.77
CA VAL A 63 -9.40 16.55 -9.43
C VAL A 63 -10.76 17.13 -9.11
N GLN A 64 -10.79 18.40 -8.71
CA GLN A 64 -11.99 19.14 -8.38
C GLN A 64 -11.98 20.48 -9.12
N GLY A 65 -13.15 20.91 -9.59
CA GLY A 65 -13.25 22.24 -10.15
C GLY A 65 -14.61 22.56 -10.75
N CYS A 66 -14.58 23.57 -11.61
CA CYS A 66 -15.75 24.12 -12.28
C CYS A 66 -16.04 23.47 -13.62
N GLY A 67 -17.31 23.14 -13.85
CA GLY A 67 -17.82 22.56 -15.08
C GLY A 67 -18.42 21.18 -14.88
N LYS A 68 -18.62 20.49 -16.01
CA LYS A 68 -19.24 19.17 -16.06
C LYS A 68 -18.18 18.11 -16.38
N CYS A 69 -18.33 16.93 -15.81
CA CYS A 69 -17.51 15.75 -16.09
C CYS A 69 -17.41 15.42 -17.58
N LYS A 70 -18.50 15.58 -18.35
CA LYS A 70 -18.50 15.34 -19.81
C LYS A 70 -17.44 16.17 -20.56
N ASN A 71 -17.00 17.29 -19.99
CA ASN A 71 -16.01 18.16 -20.60
C ASN A 71 -14.57 17.82 -20.16
N GLN A 72 -14.39 16.79 -19.32
CA GLN A 72 -13.10 16.38 -18.77
C GLN A 72 -12.71 15.03 -19.36
N GLN A 73 -11.72 15.01 -20.25
CA GLN A 73 -11.37 13.81 -21.04
C GLN A 73 -10.62 12.74 -20.23
N ASN A 74 -9.92 13.15 -19.15
CA ASN A 74 -9.00 12.30 -18.40
C ASN A 74 -9.53 11.83 -17.03
N LEU A 75 -10.83 12.04 -16.73
CA LEU A 75 -11.40 11.66 -15.44
C LEU A 75 -12.19 10.35 -15.51
N THR A 76 -12.00 9.49 -14.51
CA THR A 76 -12.89 8.38 -14.13
C THR A 76 -13.67 8.75 -12.88
N LYS A 77 -14.71 7.96 -12.57
CA LYS A 77 -15.54 8.11 -11.35
C LYS A 77 -15.98 9.56 -11.14
N CYS A 78 -16.27 10.27 -12.22
CA CYS A 78 -16.51 11.70 -12.15
C CYS A 78 -17.99 11.96 -11.83
N THR A 79 -18.23 12.79 -10.81
CA THR A 79 -19.55 13.17 -10.34
C THR A 79 -19.72 14.69 -10.44
N ASN A 80 -20.91 15.13 -10.88
CA ASN A 80 -21.28 16.54 -10.89
C ASN A 80 -22.19 16.87 -9.71
N CYS A 81 -22.18 18.12 -9.28
CA CYS A 81 -23.11 18.65 -8.29
C CYS A 81 -23.30 20.16 -8.47
N SER A 82 -24.35 20.73 -7.86
CA SER A 82 -24.75 22.14 -8.10
C SER A 82 -24.97 22.97 -6.82
N ALA A 83 -24.69 22.42 -5.64
CA ALA A 83 -24.75 23.19 -4.39
C ALA A 83 -23.40 23.87 -4.10
N PHE A 84 -23.41 24.89 -3.24
CA PHE A 84 -22.20 25.59 -2.81
C PHE A 84 -21.17 24.60 -2.24
N LEU A 85 -19.95 24.60 -2.79
CA LEU A 85 -18.83 23.74 -2.39
C LEU A 85 -19.17 22.24 -2.30
N CYS A 86 -20.09 21.78 -3.16
CA CYS A 86 -20.65 20.43 -3.09
C CYS A 86 -19.70 19.31 -3.52
N ASN A 87 -18.67 19.61 -4.31
CA ASN A 87 -17.83 18.62 -4.99
C ASN A 87 -16.77 18.05 -4.05
N THR A 88 -17.19 17.48 -2.92
CA THR A 88 -16.33 16.86 -1.91
C THR A 88 -16.11 15.37 -2.21
N GLU A 89 -15.09 14.75 -1.60
CA GLU A 89 -14.79 13.32 -1.79
C GLU A 89 -15.96 12.41 -1.38
N ALA A 90 -16.82 12.86 -0.47
CA ALA A 90 -17.97 12.10 0.02
C ALA A 90 -19.04 11.79 -1.04
N ILE A 91 -19.07 12.51 -2.17
CA ILE A 91 -20.03 12.23 -3.26
C ILE A 91 -19.55 11.13 -4.22
N LEU A 92 -18.28 10.72 -4.09
CA LEU A 92 -17.74 9.60 -4.84
C LEU A 92 -18.16 8.27 -4.19
N PRO A 93 -18.26 7.18 -4.97
CA PRO A 93 -18.39 5.85 -4.40
C PRO A 93 -17.25 5.58 -3.39
N PRO A 94 -17.55 4.95 -2.26
CA PRO A 94 -16.53 4.63 -1.26
C PRO A 94 -15.44 3.77 -1.90
N PRO A 95 -14.15 4.01 -1.58
CA PRO A 95 -13.08 3.16 -2.09
C PRO A 95 -13.18 1.74 -1.55
N ILE A 96 -12.72 0.78 -2.37
CA ILE A 96 -12.53 -0.61 -1.95
C ILE A 96 -11.56 -0.70 -0.77
N LYS A 97 -11.75 -1.71 0.07
CA LYS A 97 -10.84 -2.01 1.18
C LYS A 97 -10.01 -3.25 0.84
N CYS A 98 -8.72 -3.23 1.13
CA CYS A 98 -7.82 -4.36 0.88
C CYS A 98 -7.06 -4.77 2.13
N HIS A 99 -6.59 -6.02 2.13
CA HIS A 99 -5.54 -6.44 3.05
C HIS A 99 -4.19 -5.88 2.63
N PHE A 100 -3.38 -5.55 3.62
CA PHE A 100 -2.02 -5.07 3.50
C PHE A 100 -1.12 -5.84 4.46
N LEU A 101 0.07 -6.17 3.99
CA LEU A 101 1.12 -6.70 4.85
C LEU A 101 2.02 -5.56 5.34
N VAL A 102 2.20 -5.49 6.65
CA VAL A 102 3.18 -4.60 7.30
C VAL A 102 4.57 -5.22 7.27
N SER A 103 4.63 -6.55 7.31
CA SER A 103 5.86 -7.34 7.16
C SER A 103 5.66 -8.41 6.10
N ASN A 104 6.54 -8.39 5.11
CA ASN A 104 6.62 -9.43 4.07
C ASN A 104 7.40 -10.66 4.56
N PHE A 105 7.92 -10.62 5.79
CA PHE A 105 8.59 -11.71 6.49
C PHE A 105 7.69 -12.28 7.58
N GLN A 106 7.81 -13.59 7.85
CA GLN A 106 7.03 -14.21 8.91
C GLN A 106 7.49 -13.75 10.31
N PRO A 107 6.55 -13.57 11.26
CA PRO A 107 5.11 -13.69 11.10
C PRO A 107 4.52 -12.53 10.28
N HIS A 108 3.64 -12.85 9.34
CA HIS A 108 2.95 -11.85 8.53
C HIS A 108 2.01 -11.04 9.43
N ILE A 109 2.20 -9.72 9.46
CA ILE A 109 1.30 -8.81 10.16
C ILE A 109 0.36 -8.21 9.11
N LYS A 110 -0.89 -8.67 9.12
CA LYS A 110 -1.96 -8.20 8.23
C LYS A 110 -2.70 -7.02 8.85
N ILE A 111 -2.91 -5.96 8.07
CA ILE A 111 -3.78 -4.84 8.41
C ILE A 111 -4.77 -4.56 7.27
N ASN A 112 -5.88 -3.95 7.63
CA ASN A 112 -6.94 -3.57 6.68
C ASN A 112 -6.81 -2.08 6.38
N LYS A 113 -6.79 -1.71 5.10
CA LYS A 113 -6.80 -0.29 4.69
C LYS A 113 -7.84 -0.03 3.63
N ILE A 114 -8.38 1.19 3.68
CA ILE A 114 -9.19 1.76 2.59
C ILE A 114 -8.21 2.21 1.50
N CYS A 115 -8.48 1.84 0.26
CA CYS A 115 -7.69 2.27 -0.88
C CYS A 115 -7.93 3.74 -1.22
N GLN A 116 -7.03 4.33 -2.01
CA GLN A 116 -7.33 5.60 -2.67
C GLN A 116 -8.37 5.38 -3.77
N HIS A 117 -9.17 6.41 -4.09
CA HIS A 117 -10.21 6.34 -5.14
C HIS A 117 -9.66 5.99 -6.54
N VAL A 118 -8.36 6.07 -6.78
CA VAL A 118 -7.73 5.62 -8.04
C VAL A 118 -7.73 4.10 -8.20
N TYR A 119 -7.81 3.35 -7.11
CA TYR A 119 -7.82 1.90 -7.15
C TYR A 119 -9.26 1.36 -7.12
N ASP A 120 -9.49 0.30 -7.90
CA ASP A 120 -10.74 -0.45 -8.01
C ASP A 120 -10.57 -1.94 -7.68
N SER A 121 -9.40 -2.30 -7.19
CA SER A 121 -8.97 -3.67 -7.05
C SER A 121 -8.00 -3.81 -5.88
N CYS A 122 -7.88 -5.04 -5.41
CA CYS A 122 -6.80 -5.50 -4.55
C CYS A 122 -5.97 -6.52 -5.33
N TYR A 123 -4.72 -6.67 -4.93
CA TYR A 123 -3.92 -7.80 -5.37
C TYR A 123 -3.25 -8.52 -4.20
N ILE A 124 -2.96 -9.78 -4.43
CA ILE A 124 -2.01 -10.56 -3.67
C ILE A 124 -0.98 -11.13 -4.64
N ALA A 125 0.27 -11.13 -4.24
CA ALA A 125 1.37 -11.67 -5.03
C ALA A 125 2.35 -12.42 -4.15
N ARG A 126 3.09 -13.34 -4.78
CA ARG A 126 4.24 -14.01 -4.16
C ARG A 126 5.44 -13.91 -5.09
N ASP A 127 6.58 -13.51 -4.54
CA ASP A 127 7.83 -13.53 -5.30
C ASP A 127 8.49 -14.90 -5.37
N LEU A 128 9.59 -14.98 -6.11
CA LEU A 128 10.41 -16.18 -6.27
C LEU A 128 11.04 -16.67 -4.96
N PHE A 129 11.15 -15.81 -3.95
CA PHE A 129 11.67 -16.15 -2.62
C PHE A 129 10.58 -16.55 -1.63
N GLY A 130 9.32 -16.63 -2.09
CA GLY A 130 8.17 -17.02 -1.28
C GLY A 130 7.59 -15.90 -0.43
N ARG A 131 8.09 -14.65 -0.54
CA ARG A 131 7.54 -13.49 0.18
C ARG A 131 6.21 -13.09 -0.41
N VAL A 132 5.24 -12.80 0.44
CA VAL A 132 3.90 -12.39 0.05
C VAL A 132 3.78 -10.86 0.10
N GLU A 133 3.10 -10.27 -0.89
CA GLU A 133 2.66 -8.88 -0.88
C GLU A 133 1.14 -8.83 -1.07
N GLN A 134 0.46 -8.04 -0.26
CA GLN A 134 -0.97 -7.72 -0.38
C GLN A 134 -1.12 -6.19 -0.42
N ASN A 135 -1.85 -5.67 -1.40
CA ASN A 135 -1.99 -4.22 -1.58
C ASN A 135 -3.24 -3.85 -2.42
N CYS A 136 -3.50 -2.55 -2.55
CA CYS A 136 -4.46 -2.02 -3.53
C CYS A 136 -3.87 -2.04 -4.95
N GLY A 137 -4.75 -2.20 -5.94
CA GLY A 137 -4.46 -1.99 -7.35
C GLY A 137 -4.18 -3.26 -8.15
N GLU A 138 -3.53 -3.03 -9.29
CA GLU A 138 -3.19 -4.08 -10.25
C GLU A 138 -1.97 -4.89 -9.83
N CYS A 139 -1.88 -6.12 -10.34
CA CYS A 139 -0.72 -6.97 -10.17
C CYS A 139 0.56 -6.34 -10.74
N PRO A 140 1.59 -6.08 -9.91
CA PRO A 140 2.86 -5.58 -10.41
C PRO A 140 3.55 -6.59 -11.34
N LEU A 141 4.12 -6.11 -12.45
CA LEU A 141 4.78 -6.93 -13.47
C LEU A 141 5.97 -7.76 -12.95
N LYS A 142 6.55 -7.36 -11.80
CA LYS A 142 7.64 -8.09 -11.14
C LYS A 142 7.23 -9.46 -10.58
N TYR A 143 5.93 -9.72 -10.42
CA TYR A 143 5.44 -10.95 -9.82
C TYR A 143 4.97 -11.94 -10.87
N GLN A 144 5.56 -13.13 -10.86
CA GLN A 144 5.14 -14.24 -11.73
C GLN A 144 3.83 -14.89 -11.25
N LYS A 145 3.59 -14.88 -9.94
CA LYS A 145 2.36 -15.37 -9.31
C LYS A 145 1.65 -14.21 -8.60
N CYS A 146 0.60 -13.70 -9.23
CA CYS A 146 -0.22 -12.64 -8.67
C CYS A 146 -1.69 -12.85 -9.03
N ILE A 147 -2.57 -12.53 -8.08
CA ILE A 147 -4.02 -12.63 -8.22
C ILE A 147 -4.61 -11.26 -7.89
N LYS A 148 -5.47 -10.78 -8.78
CA LYS A 148 -6.26 -9.56 -8.64
C LYS A 148 -7.70 -9.92 -8.28
N CYS A 149 -8.34 -9.09 -7.47
CA CYS A 149 -9.75 -9.20 -7.14
C CYS A 149 -10.38 -7.83 -6.87
N ASN A 150 -11.71 -7.74 -6.87
CA ASN A 150 -12.44 -6.46 -6.99
C ASN A 150 -13.48 -6.25 -5.88
N ASN A 151 -13.40 -7.01 -4.79
CA ASN A 151 -14.32 -6.93 -3.64
C ASN A 151 -13.56 -6.56 -2.37
N ASP A 152 -14.25 -6.01 -1.37
CA ASP A 152 -13.63 -5.68 -0.08
C ASP A 152 -12.90 -6.92 0.50
N PHE A 153 -11.65 -6.71 0.91
CA PHE A 153 -10.80 -7.70 1.59
C PHE A 153 -10.60 -9.00 0.81
N CYS A 154 -10.70 -8.95 -0.52
CA CYS A 154 -10.70 -10.16 -1.34
C CYS A 154 -9.32 -10.81 -1.51
N ASN A 155 -8.23 -10.10 -1.22
CA ASN A 155 -6.87 -10.51 -1.56
C ASN A 155 -6.23 -11.43 -0.52
N GLU A 156 -6.93 -12.48 -0.08
CA GLU A 156 -6.48 -13.39 0.98
C GLU A 156 -5.28 -14.28 0.58
N GLU A 157 -4.44 -14.64 1.56
CA GLU A 157 -3.23 -15.46 1.35
C GLU A 157 -3.51 -16.85 0.78
N SER A 158 -4.67 -17.42 1.12
CA SER A 158 -5.11 -18.74 0.64
C SER A 158 -5.27 -18.81 -0.88
N LEU A 159 -5.38 -17.67 -1.56
CA LEU A 159 -5.53 -17.62 -3.01
C LEU A 159 -4.24 -17.97 -3.76
N ILE A 160 -3.07 -17.80 -3.14
CA ILE A 160 -1.79 -18.17 -3.75
C ILE A 160 -1.25 -19.45 -3.10
N PRO A 161 -1.27 -20.59 -3.80
CA PRO A 161 -0.77 -21.85 -3.27
C PRO A 161 0.69 -21.74 -2.85
N LEU A 162 1.06 -22.40 -1.74
CA LEU A 162 2.46 -22.63 -1.40
C LEU A 162 3.06 -23.48 -2.52
N THR A 163 4.04 -22.93 -3.23
CA THR A 163 4.88 -23.76 -4.10
C THR A 163 5.69 -24.64 -3.17
N ILE A 164 5.26 -25.88 -2.94
CA ILE A 164 6.12 -26.91 -2.41
C ILE A 164 7.20 -27.05 -3.48
N ILE A 165 8.41 -26.57 -3.20
CA ILE A 165 9.57 -27.04 -3.95
C ILE A 165 9.62 -28.52 -3.58
N GLU A 166 9.05 -29.38 -4.44
CA GLU A 166 9.31 -30.81 -4.37
C GLU A 166 10.82 -30.93 -4.50
N THR A 167 11.46 -31.11 -3.35
CA THR A 167 12.76 -31.74 -3.31
C THR A 167 12.48 -33.12 -3.87
N THR A 168 12.72 -33.29 -5.17
CA THR A 168 12.87 -34.59 -5.79
C THR A 168 13.92 -35.32 -4.97
N LYS A 169 13.47 -36.08 -3.97
CA LYS A 169 14.21 -37.17 -3.39
C LYS A 169 14.44 -38.11 -4.56
N ILE A 170 15.60 -37.97 -5.19
CA ILE A 170 16.15 -39.01 -6.02
C ILE A 170 16.39 -40.16 -5.06
N THR A 171 15.39 -41.03 -4.93
CA THR A 171 15.53 -42.33 -4.30
C THR A 171 16.32 -43.18 -5.30
N SER A 172 17.64 -42.99 -5.32
CA SER A 172 18.55 -43.92 -5.98
C SER A 172 18.57 -45.18 -5.14
N THR A 173 17.63 -46.07 -5.39
CA THR A 173 17.68 -47.46 -4.95
C THR A 173 18.75 -48.16 -5.80
N SER A 174 20.02 -47.95 -5.48
CA SER A 174 21.08 -48.82 -6.00
C SER A 174 21.04 -50.13 -5.22
N ILE A 175 20.38 -51.11 -5.82
CA ILE A 175 20.55 -52.53 -5.52
C ILE A 175 22.04 -52.83 -5.76
N ILE A 176 22.81 -52.93 -4.68
CA ILE A 176 24.16 -53.49 -4.72
C ILE A 176 24.04 -54.93 -4.27
N THR A 177 23.95 -55.82 -5.26
CA THR A 177 24.16 -57.26 -5.07
C THR A 177 25.67 -57.49 -5.15
N THR A 178 26.30 -57.83 -4.02
CA THR A 178 27.65 -58.41 -4.08
C THR A 178 27.85 -59.49 -3.03
N THR A 179 27.97 -60.69 -3.59
CA THR A 179 28.55 -61.95 -3.17
C THR A 179 29.54 -61.92 -2.00
N THR A 180 29.34 -62.90 -1.13
CA THR A 180 30.17 -63.43 -0.04
C THR A 180 31.67 -63.38 -0.30
N ASN A 181 32.44 -62.80 0.63
CA ASN A 181 33.73 -63.33 1.06
C ASN A 181 34.10 -62.83 2.47
N LYS A 182 34.54 -63.79 3.30
CA LYS A 182 34.89 -63.67 4.72
C LYS A 182 36.19 -62.86 4.92
N ILE A 183 36.17 -61.87 5.82
CA ILE A 183 37.32 -61.51 6.68
C ILE A 183 36.80 -61.13 8.07
N LYS A 184 37.53 -61.59 9.10
CA LYS A 184 37.25 -61.66 10.55
C LYS A 184 37.43 -60.32 11.29
N ILE A 185 36.58 -60.13 12.32
CA ILE A 185 36.81 -59.65 13.72
C ILE A 185 37.38 -58.21 13.84
N ASP A 186 36.65 -57.26 14.41
CA ASP A 186 36.74 -56.97 15.85
C ASP A 186 35.41 -56.59 16.55
N THR A 187 35.32 -57.09 17.78
CA THR A 187 34.22 -56.97 18.75
C THR A 187 34.48 -55.79 19.70
N ILE A 188 33.60 -54.79 19.79
CA ILE A 188 33.37 -54.04 21.05
C ILE A 188 31.88 -53.65 21.19
N ASN A 189 31.26 -54.21 22.23
CA ASN A 189 29.93 -53.89 22.76
C ASN A 189 29.87 -52.48 23.40
N LYS A 190 28.75 -51.75 23.25
CA LYS A 190 27.99 -51.23 24.43
C LYS A 190 26.71 -50.47 24.03
N THR A 191 25.59 -50.99 24.53
CA THR A 191 24.30 -50.30 24.74
C THR A 191 24.36 -49.51 26.05
N ILE A 192 24.05 -48.21 26.10
CA ILE A 192 23.54 -47.53 27.32
C ILE A 192 22.52 -46.44 26.93
N ALA A 193 21.44 -46.40 27.71
CA ALA A 193 20.22 -45.62 27.57
C ALA A 193 20.28 -44.18 28.14
N THR A 194 19.38 -43.33 27.63
CA THR A 194 18.59 -42.24 28.27
C THR A 194 19.10 -41.50 29.53
N THR A 195 19.27 -40.15 29.47
CA THR A 195 18.46 -39.07 30.12
C THR A 195 19.22 -37.75 30.42
N LYS A 196 18.73 -36.61 29.84
CA LYS A 196 18.61 -35.19 30.31
C LYS A 196 19.86 -34.42 30.86
N PRO A 197 19.84 -33.07 31.11
CA PRO A 197 18.92 -31.96 30.75
C PRO A 197 19.59 -30.65 30.19
N PHE A 198 18.74 -29.71 29.75
CA PHE A 198 18.82 -28.23 29.77
C PHE A 198 20.17 -27.51 30.03
N VAL A 199 20.60 -26.66 29.09
CA VAL A 199 21.54 -25.55 29.35
C VAL A 199 21.01 -24.25 28.71
N ASN A 200 20.71 -23.28 29.56
CA ASN A 200 20.53 -21.87 29.21
C ASN A 200 21.87 -21.28 28.73
N SER A 201 21.93 -20.72 27.52
CA SER A 201 23.05 -19.86 27.11
C SER A 201 22.61 -18.40 26.99
N LYS A 202 23.02 -17.59 27.98
CA LYS A 202 23.09 -16.13 27.87
C LYS A 202 23.95 -15.77 26.65
N ALA A 203 23.43 -15.01 25.71
CA ALA A 203 24.21 -14.43 24.62
C ALA A 203 25.21 -13.42 25.20
N ARG A 204 26.50 -13.73 25.08
CA ARG A 204 27.61 -12.84 25.42
C ARG A 204 28.01 -12.11 24.13
N MET A 205 27.65 -10.83 23.99
CA MET A 205 28.13 -10.02 22.86
C MET A 205 29.64 -9.82 22.97
N ASN A 206 30.34 -9.95 21.84
CA ASN A 206 31.78 -9.82 21.78
C ASN A 206 32.21 -8.35 21.96
N LYS A 207 33.32 -8.13 22.67
CA LYS A 207 33.90 -6.82 23.04
C LYS A 207 34.18 -5.88 21.85
N VAL A 208 34.19 -6.43 20.63
CA VAL A 208 34.35 -5.71 19.37
C VAL A 208 33.06 -5.00 18.95
N GLU A 209 31.89 -5.61 19.15
CA GLU A 209 30.59 -5.02 18.76
C GLU A 209 30.21 -3.81 19.63
N ILE A 210 30.59 -3.83 20.91
CA ILE A 210 30.34 -2.73 21.86
C ILE A 210 31.12 -1.45 21.44
N LYS A 211 32.34 -1.59 20.92
CA LYS A 211 33.13 -0.43 20.47
C LYS A 211 32.51 0.23 19.24
N THR A 212 31.99 -0.56 18.29
CA THR A 212 31.36 -0.03 17.07
C THR A 212 30.07 0.74 17.38
N ILE A 213 29.26 0.23 18.31
CA ILE A 213 28.00 0.89 18.72
C ILE A 213 28.29 2.23 19.43
N LEU A 214 29.28 2.27 20.32
CA LEU A 214 29.65 3.50 21.04
C LEU A 214 30.15 4.61 20.10
N ILE A 215 30.88 4.27 19.04
CA ILE A 215 31.35 5.24 18.04
C ILE A 215 30.17 5.85 17.27
N PHE A 216 29.19 5.03 16.86
CA PHE A 216 28.00 5.52 16.15
C PHE A 216 27.15 6.45 17.01
N VAL A 217 26.98 6.14 18.30
CA VAL A 217 26.23 6.99 19.24
C VAL A 217 26.94 8.33 19.43
N PHE A 218 28.27 8.35 19.55
CA PHE A 218 29.04 9.60 19.67
C PHE A 218 28.94 10.50 18.43
N ILE A 219 28.92 9.90 17.23
CA ILE A 219 28.76 10.65 15.97
C ILE A 219 27.36 11.26 15.89
N LEU A 220 26.32 10.50 16.25
CA LEU A 220 24.93 10.98 16.28
C LEU A 220 24.72 12.13 17.26
N ILE A 221 25.31 12.05 18.47
CA ILE A 221 25.22 13.13 19.46
C ILE A 221 25.92 14.40 18.94
N LYS A 222 27.11 14.27 18.33
CA LYS A 222 27.81 15.43 17.76
C LYS A 222 27.02 16.11 16.63
N ILE A 223 26.36 15.34 15.77
CA ILE A 223 25.51 15.88 14.70
C ILE A 223 24.30 16.62 15.27
N LEU A 224 23.67 16.09 16.33
CA LEU A 224 22.51 16.73 16.96
C LEU A 224 22.86 18.05 17.68
N THR A 225 24.09 18.21 18.17
CA THR A 225 24.52 19.43 18.88
C THR A 225 24.98 20.56 17.96
N ILE A 226 25.06 20.34 16.65
CA ILE A 226 25.54 21.32 15.66
C ILE A 226 24.37 21.90 14.83
N LEU A 227 23.12 21.42 15.04
CA LEU A 227 21.92 21.93 14.38
C LEU A 227 21.12 22.88 15.27
#